data_AF-A0A653N5K5-F1
#
_entry.id   AF-A0A653N5K5-F1
#
_cell.length_a   1.000
_cell.length_b   1.000
_cell.length_c   1.000
_cell.angle_alpha   90.00
_cell.angle_beta   90.00
_cell.angle_gamma   90.00
#
_symmetry.space_group_name_H-M   'P 1'
#
loop_
_entity.id
_entity.type
_entity.pdbx_description
1 polymer ?
#
loop_
_entity_poly.entity_id
_entity_poly.type
_entity_poly.pdbx_seq_one_letter_code
_entity_poly.pdbx_strand_id
1 'polypeptide(L)'
;MVHAAGLLLRTLAGLCLSSVCVASAWATADAPGQSLVLDTKRSEIGFNLRTRWGQQLAGRFDDWRGDIAVLGDGRHQVRLILDAGSVEIIDSRAYTRVTRGPGVFDAARFPEVRFVSDPYPATLARDGGEMTGILSIRGVQRRETFRIAAAECARPGLDCDVIGEGDVRRSQYAMDRWSYALADQVRFTLRIRALDAR
;
A
#
# COMPACT_ATOMS: atom_id res chain seq x y z
N MET A 1 -4.16 39.16 76.35
CA MET A 1 -4.93 38.04 75.78
C MET A 1 -3.92 37.18 75.03
N VAL A 2 -3.54 36.05 75.63
CA VAL A 2 -2.39 35.23 75.26
C VAL A 2 -2.88 34.05 74.42
N HIS A 3 -2.23 33.81 73.27
CA HIS A 3 -2.45 32.65 72.42
C HIS A 3 -2.05 31.36 73.14
N ALA A 4 -2.96 30.37 73.16
CA ALA A 4 -2.66 29.01 73.57
C ALA A 4 -2.94 28.05 72.41
N ALA A 5 -1.86 27.39 71.98
CA ALA A 5 -1.84 26.30 71.03
C ALA A 5 -2.57 25.07 71.59
N GLY A 6 -3.31 24.38 70.73
CA GLY A 6 -3.93 23.08 71.02
C GLY A 6 -3.75 22.16 69.84
N LEU A 7 -2.75 21.28 69.93
CA LEU A 7 -2.52 20.17 69.02
C LEU A 7 -3.42 19.00 69.47
N LEU A 8 -4.25 18.43 68.59
CA LEU A 8 -4.78 17.08 68.81
C LEU A 8 -5.00 16.37 67.47
N LEU A 9 -4.18 15.34 67.31
CA LEU A 9 -4.04 14.40 66.22
C LEU A 9 -5.21 13.41 66.23
N ARG A 10 -5.90 13.17 65.09
CA ARG A 10 -6.61 11.89 64.85
C ARG A 10 -6.51 11.48 63.39
N THR A 11 -5.71 10.44 63.21
CA THR A 11 -5.49 9.58 62.04
C THR A 11 -6.78 8.97 61.49
N LEU A 12 -6.97 9.01 60.17
CA LEU A 12 -7.74 8.02 59.43
C LEU A 12 -6.94 7.61 58.18
N ALA A 13 -6.52 6.36 58.18
CA ALA A 13 -5.81 5.70 57.11
C ALA A 13 -6.71 5.54 55.88
N GLY A 14 -6.33 6.16 54.76
CA GLY A 14 -6.89 5.89 53.44
C GLY A 14 -5.85 5.19 52.58
N LEU A 15 -5.93 3.87 52.51
CA LEU A 15 -5.27 3.06 51.49
C LEU A 15 -5.82 3.47 50.11
N CYS A 16 -5.03 4.14 49.27
CA CYS A 16 -5.33 4.24 47.84
C CYS A 16 -4.16 3.67 47.03
N LEU A 17 -4.50 2.57 46.36
CA LEU A 17 -3.68 1.78 45.46
C LEU A 17 -3.05 2.62 44.35
N SER A 18 -1.73 2.45 44.23
CA SER A 18 -0.92 2.31 43.02
C SER A 18 -1.62 2.55 41.67
N SER A 19 -1.21 3.60 40.96
CA SER A 19 -1.28 3.62 39.49
C SER A 19 0.08 4.02 38.95
N VAL A 20 0.91 3.00 38.69
CA VAL A 20 2.14 3.14 37.92
C VAL A 20 1.72 3.24 36.46
N CYS A 21 1.71 4.44 35.89
CA CYS A 21 1.57 4.63 34.46
C CYS A 21 2.87 4.19 33.78
N VAL A 22 2.97 2.92 33.40
CA VAL A 22 4.00 2.46 32.46
C VAL A 22 3.59 2.96 31.07
N ALA A 23 4.15 4.10 30.66
CA ALA A 23 4.03 4.58 29.30
C ALA A 23 4.86 3.66 28.39
N SER A 24 4.20 2.75 27.69
CA SER A 24 4.83 1.92 26.66
C SER A 24 5.15 2.81 25.46
N ALA A 25 6.36 3.33 25.40
CA ALA A 25 6.88 4.00 24.21
C ALA A 25 7.18 2.95 23.13
N TRP A 26 6.24 2.74 22.21
CA TRP A 26 6.53 2.05 20.95
C TRP A 26 6.97 3.09 19.95
N ALA A 27 8.25 3.43 19.98
CA ALA A 27 8.92 4.09 18.86
C ALA A 27 10.02 3.15 18.38
N THR A 28 9.65 2.21 17.51
CA THR A 28 10.64 1.57 16.64
C THR A 28 11.13 2.65 15.68
N ALA A 29 12.24 3.29 16.03
CA ALA A 29 13.02 4.07 15.08
C ALA A 29 13.50 3.08 14.02
N ASP A 30 12.83 3.06 12.88
CA ASP A 30 13.34 2.42 11.67
C ASP A 30 14.64 3.16 11.34
N ALA A 31 15.77 2.49 11.49
CA ALA A 31 17.06 3.02 11.03
C ALA A 31 16.88 3.37 9.54
N PRO A 32 17.56 4.40 9.00
CA PRO A 32 17.49 4.69 7.57
C PRO A 32 18.08 3.50 6.80
N GLY A 33 17.21 2.54 6.46
CA GLY A 33 17.53 1.42 5.60
C GLY A 33 17.91 1.96 4.24
N GLN A 34 18.85 1.29 3.57
CA GLN A 34 19.13 1.60 2.18
C GLN A 34 17.83 1.38 1.39
N SER A 35 17.40 2.39 0.64
CA SER A 35 16.20 2.29 -0.20
C SER A 35 16.59 2.29 -1.67
N LEU A 36 16.09 1.34 -2.45
CA LEU A 36 16.18 1.39 -3.90
C LEU A 36 15.07 2.31 -4.44
N VAL A 37 15.46 3.26 -5.29
CA VAL A 37 14.53 4.22 -5.90
C VAL A 37 13.96 3.65 -7.19
N LEU A 38 12.65 3.70 -7.34
CA LEU A 38 11.95 3.27 -8.54
C LEU A 38 12.03 4.35 -9.63
N ASP A 39 12.26 3.92 -10.87
CA ASP A 39 12.24 4.79 -12.04
C ASP A 39 10.82 4.84 -12.60
N THR A 40 10.02 5.77 -12.09
CA THR A 40 8.60 5.91 -12.47
C THR A 40 8.41 6.25 -13.95
N LYS A 41 9.42 6.82 -14.63
CA LYS A 41 9.34 7.17 -16.06
C LYS A 41 9.51 5.97 -16.97
N ARG A 42 10.24 4.94 -16.52
CA ARG A 42 10.43 3.67 -17.24
C ARG A 42 9.61 2.52 -16.64
N SER A 43 8.65 2.84 -15.77
CA SER A 43 7.82 1.87 -15.09
C SER A 43 6.34 2.12 -15.40
N GLU A 44 5.53 1.07 -15.37
CA GLU A 44 4.10 1.14 -15.63
C GLU A 44 3.33 0.31 -14.61
N ILE A 45 2.21 0.85 -14.11
CA ILE A 45 1.22 0.11 -13.34
C ILE A 45 -0.10 0.14 -14.09
N GLY A 46 -0.36 -0.96 -14.80
CA GLY A 46 -1.55 -1.17 -15.59
C GLY A 46 -2.53 -2.14 -14.92
N PHE A 47 -3.76 -2.15 -15.43
CA PHE A 47 -4.75 -3.16 -15.11
C PHE A 47 -5.68 -3.42 -16.28
N ASN A 48 -6.27 -4.61 -16.28
CA ASN A 48 -7.29 -5.01 -17.24
C ASN A 48 -8.50 -5.59 -16.51
N LEU A 49 -9.69 -5.26 -17.02
CA LEU A 49 -10.95 -5.88 -16.61
C LEU A 49 -11.82 -6.13 -17.83
N ARG A 50 -12.86 -6.95 -17.68
CA ARG A 50 -13.82 -7.22 -18.75
C ARG A 50 -15.21 -6.71 -18.41
N THR A 51 -15.94 -6.27 -19.42
CA THR A 51 -17.39 -6.12 -19.31
C THR A 51 -18.07 -7.49 -19.31
N ARG A 52 -19.32 -7.56 -18.87
CA ARG A 52 -20.13 -8.80 -18.93
C ARG A 52 -20.45 -9.22 -20.37
N TRP A 53 -20.24 -8.34 -21.35
CA TRP A 53 -20.40 -8.60 -22.78
C TRP A 53 -19.09 -8.93 -23.50
N GLY A 54 -18.00 -9.16 -22.77
CA GLY A 54 -16.74 -9.67 -23.31
C GLY A 54 -15.72 -8.60 -23.74
N GLN A 55 -16.11 -7.32 -23.81
CA GLN A 55 -15.18 -6.22 -24.08
C GLN A 55 -14.12 -6.10 -22.97
N GLN A 56 -12.85 -6.01 -23.35
CA GLN A 56 -11.77 -5.70 -22.42
C GLN A 56 -11.62 -4.18 -22.26
N LEU A 57 -11.46 -3.75 -21.02
CA LEU A 57 -11.10 -2.39 -20.65
C LEU A 57 -9.68 -2.45 -20.06
N ALA A 58 -8.77 -1.69 -20.65
CA ALA A 58 -7.42 -1.49 -20.16
C ALA A 58 -7.34 -0.14 -19.45
N GLY A 59 -6.67 -0.11 -18.31
CA GLY A 59 -6.40 1.12 -17.59
C GLY A 59 -5.02 1.13 -16.97
N ARG A 60 -4.61 2.29 -16.49
CA ARG A 60 -3.30 2.51 -15.88
C ARG A 60 -3.33 3.68 -14.90
N PHE A 61 -2.30 3.80 -14.09
CA PHE A 61 -2.04 4.95 -13.22
C PHE A 61 -0.85 5.73 -13.75
N ASP A 62 -1.06 6.99 -14.12
CA ASP A 62 -0.03 7.83 -14.72
C ASP A 62 0.83 8.56 -13.67
N ASP A 63 0.30 8.75 -12.45
CA ASP A 63 1.04 9.33 -11.33
C ASP A 63 1.06 8.35 -10.16
N TRP A 64 2.26 7.95 -9.78
CA TRP A 64 2.52 7.10 -8.63
C TRP A 64 3.97 7.26 -8.19
N ARG A 65 4.21 6.88 -6.94
CA ARG A 65 5.53 6.88 -6.31
C ARG A 65 5.71 5.62 -5.49
N GLY A 66 6.96 5.28 -5.22
CA GLY A 66 7.27 4.17 -4.34
C GLY A 66 8.75 3.98 -4.12
N ASP A 67 9.05 3.10 -3.18
CA ASP A 67 10.38 2.77 -2.75
C ASP A 67 10.46 1.29 -2.35
N ILE A 68 11.67 0.73 -2.44
CA ILE A 68 11.98 -0.59 -1.90
C ILE A 68 12.95 -0.39 -0.75
N ALA A 69 12.52 -0.65 0.48
CA ALA A 69 13.38 -0.63 1.65
C ALA A 69 14.16 -1.93 1.78
N VAL A 70 15.45 -1.84 2.09
CA VAL A 70 16.27 -2.96 2.56
C VAL A 70 16.21 -2.97 4.08
N LEU A 71 15.63 -4.04 4.64
CA LEU A 71 15.46 -4.23 6.08
C LEU A 71 16.77 -4.71 6.72
N GLY A 72 16.86 -4.62 8.06
CA GLY A 72 18.06 -5.01 8.80
C GLY A 72 18.48 -6.49 8.66
N ASP A 73 17.56 -7.36 8.23
CA ASP A 73 17.81 -8.77 7.94
C ASP A 73 18.14 -9.04 6.45
N GLY A 74 18.26 -7.99 5.64
CA GLY A 74 18.53 -8.07 4.20
C GLY A 74 17.32 -8.38 3.33
N ARG A 75 16.13 -8.62 3.90
CA ARG A 75 14.89 -8.71 3.13
C ARG A 75 14.50 -7.34 2.60
N HIS A 76 13.75 -7.35 1.52
CA HIS A 76 13.23 -6.14 0.90
C HIS A 76 11.75 -5.96 1.26
N GLN A 77 11.27 -4.72 1.26
CA GLN A 77 9.85 -4.40 1.37
C GLN A 77 9.51 -3.27 0.40
N VAL A 78 8.49 -3.46 -0.43
CA VAL A 78 8.05 -2.44 -1.39
C VAL A 78 6.87 -1.66 -0.83
N ARG A 79 6.87 -0.35 -1.05
CA ARG A 79 5.77 0.56 -0.75
C ARG A 79 5.42 1.34 -2.00
N LEU A 80 4.17 1.27 -2.42
CA LEU A 80 3.64 1.99 -3.59
C LEU A 80 2.48 2.88 -3.16
N ILE A 81 2.42 4.07 -3.71
CA ILE A 81 1.32 5.01 -3.58
C ILE A 81 0.98 5.51 -4.98
N LEU A 82 -0.25 5.22 -5.43
CA LEU A 82 -0.76 5.58 -6.74
C LEU A 82 -1.83 6.65 -6.56
N ASP A 83 -1.78 7.72 -7.35
CA ASP A 83 -2.81 8.76 -7.34
C ASP A 83 -4.07 8.23 -8.05
N ALA A 84 -5.17 8.08 -7.30
CA ALA A 84 -6.47 7.71 -7.82
C ALA A 84 -7.03 8.72 -8.83
N GLY A 85 -6.60 9.99 -8.75
CA GLY A 85 -6.92 11.04 -9.71
C GLY A 85 -6.20 10.88 -11.05
N SER A 86 -5.08 10.15 -11.08
CA SER A 86 -4.30 9.87 -12.29
C SER A 86 -4.76 8.63 -13.06
N VAL A 87 -5.72 7.86 -12.51
CA VAL A 87 -6.19 6.64 -13.16
C VAL A 87 -6.83 6.96 -14.51
N GLU A 88 -6.48 6.20 -15.54
CA GLU A 88 -7.01 6.33 -16.90
C GLU A 88 -7.55 4.99 -17.40
N ILE A 89 -8.63 5.06 -18.17
CA ILE A 89 -9.06 3.97 -19.06
C ILE A 89 -8.62 4.36 -20.46
N ILE A 90 -7.76 3.52 -21.04
CA ILE A 90 -7.14 3.75 -22.35
C ILE A 90 -8.25 3.90 -23.39
N ASP A 91 -8.07 4.89 -24.28
CA ASP A 91 -9.00 5.23 -25.37
C ASP A 91 -10.42 5.63 -24.93
N SER A 92 -10.66 5.89 -23.64
CA SER A 92 -11.99 6.29 -23.15
C SER A 92 -11.96 7.36 -22.05
N ARG A 93 -12.12 8.62 -22.47
CA ARG A 93 -12.30 9.76 -21.54
C ARG A 93 -13.56 9.62 -20.69
N ALA A 94 -14.62 9.03 -21.25
CA ALA A 94 -15.88 8.82 -20.53
C ALA A 94 -15.69 7.81 -19.39
N TYR A 95 -15.07 6.66 -19.67
CA TYR A 95 -14.81 5.65 -18.63
C TYR A 95 -13.77 6.13 -17.63
N THR A 96 -12.74 6.87 -18.06
CA THR A 96 -11.81 7.54 -17.16
C THR A 96 -12.53 8.41 -16.12
N ARG A 97 -13.47 9.25 -16.56
CA ARG A 97 -14.28 10.09 -15.65
C ARG A 97 -15.11 9.25 -14.67
N VAL A 98 -15.73 8.17 -15.14
CA VAL A 98 -16.51 7.26 -14.28
C VAL A 98 -15.62 6.57 -13.25
N THR A 99 -14.45 6.09 -13.68
CA THR A 99 -13.47 5.38 -12.84
C THR A 99 -12.95 6.27 -11.71
N ARG A 100 -12.73 7.56 -11.95
CA ARG A 100 -12.34 8.53 -10.90
C ARG A 100 -13.48 8.88 -9.94
N GLY A 101 -14.73 8.62 -10.32
CA GLY A 101 -15.92 9.06 -9.58
C GLY A 101 -16.30 8.21 -8.37
N PRO A 102 -17.32 8.62 -7.60
CA PRO A 102 -17.70 8.01 -6.31
C PRO A 102 -18.15 6.55 -6.35
N GLY A 103 -18.49 6.04 -7.53
CA GLY A 103 -18.90 4.65 -7.74
C GLY A 103 -17.75 3.67 -7.94
N VAL A 104 -16.54 4.19 -8.14
CA VAL A 104 -15.30 3.41 -8.32
C VAL A 104 -14.27 4.01 -7.38
N PHE A 105 -13.18 4.66 -7.83
CA PHE A 105 -12.11 5.09 -6.92
C PHE A 105 -12.48 6.24 -5.99
N ASP A 106 -13.42 7.11 -6.39
CA ASP A 106 -13.83 8.25 -5.57
C ASP A 106 -12.64 9.14 -5.18
N ALA A 107 -11.85 9.51 -6.20
CA ALA A 107 -10.54 10.14 -6.04
C ALA A 107 -10.58 11.45 -5.25
N ALA A 108 -11.72 12.15 -5.24
CA ALA A 108 -11.90 13.37 -4.46
C ALA A 108 -11.88 13.12 -2.94
N ARG A 109 -12.35 11.95 -2.48
CA ARG A 109 -12.36 11.57 -1.06
C ARG A 109 -11.23 10.62 -0.69
N PHE A 110 -10.81 9.80 -1.64
CA PHE A 110 -9.76 8.80 -1.47
C PHE A 110 -8.72 8.97 -2.58
N PRO A 111 -7.82 9.97 -2.45
CA PRO A 111 -6.89 10.32 -3.52
C PRO A 111 -5.79 9.29 -3.75
N GLU A 112 -5.59 8.36 -2.82
CA GLU A 112 -4.48 7.40 -2.89
C GLU A 112 -4.96 5.95 -2.87
N VAL A 113 -4.36 5.16 -3.75
CA VAL A 113 -4.29 3.70 -3.65
C VAL A 113 -2.91 3.35 -3.10
N ARG A 114 -2.83 2.47 -2.10
CA ARG A 114 -1.56 2.14 -1.44
C ARG A 114 -1.32 0.64 -1.42
N PHE A 115 -0.09 0.22 -1.69
CA PHE A 115 0.34 -1.17 -1.50
C PHE A 115 1.60 -1.21 -0.62
N VAL A 116 1.59 -2.08 0.38
CA VAL A 116 2.77 -2.37 1.21
C VAL A 116 2.96 -3.88 1.23
N SER A 117 4.09 -4.38 0.73
CA SER A 117 4.36 -5.80 0.75
C SER A 117 4.70 -6.31 2.15
N ASP A 118 4.51 -7.60 2.37
CA ASP A 118 5.26 -8.31 3.40
C ASP A 118 6.76 -8.32 3.01
N PRO A 119 7.70 -8.48 3.96
CA PRO A 119 9.11 -8.60 3.62
C PRO A 119 9.41 -9.83 2.76
N TYR A 120 10.17 -9.66 1.69
CA TYR A 120 10.49 -10.70 0.71
C TYR A 120 12.01 -10.82 0.48
N PRO A 121 12.53 -11.98 0.02
CA PRO A 121 13.95 -12.14 -0.23
C PRO A 121 14.42 -11.25 -1.37
N ALA A 122 15.64 -10.70 -1.26
CA ALA A 122 16.24 -9.85 -2.29
C ALA A 122 16.36 -10.52 -3.67
N THR A 123 16.30 -11.85 -3.73
CA THR A 123 16.38 -12.64 -4.96
C THR A 123 15.04 -12.77 -5.69
N LEU A 124 13.91 -12.35 -5.10
CA LEU A 124 12.57 -12.57 -5.67
C LEU A 124 12.42 -12.09 -7.12
N ALA A 125 13.00 -10.93 -7.46
CA ALA A 125 12.96 -10.42 -8.83
C ALA A 125 13.77 -11.27 -9.83
N ARG A 126 14.82 -11.95 -9.37
CA ARG A 126 15.62 -12.87 -10.18
C ARG A 126 14.92 -14.21 -10.33
N ASP A 127 14.52 -14.80 -9.20
CA ASP A 127 14.05 -16.19 -9.13
C ASP A 127 12.56 -16.32 -9.51
N GLY A 128 11.81 -15.22 -9.40
CA GLY A 128 10.35 -15.24 -9.44
C GLY A 128 9.74 -15.80 -8.16
N GLY A 129 8.42 -15.65 -8.02
CA GLY A 129 7.70 -16.16 -6.86
C GLY A 129 6.45 -15.35 -6.52
N GLU A 130 5.98 -15.50 -5.29
CA GLU A 130 4.83 -14.75 -4.77
C GLU A 130 5.28 -13.61 -3.87
N MET A 131 4.62 -12.47 -4.01
CA MET A 131 4.71 -11.29 -3.15
C MET A 131 3.34 -11.03 -2.54
N THR A 132 3.21 -11.23 -1.23
CA THR A 132 2.01 -10.86 -0.48
C THR A 132 2.13 -9.44 0.05
N GLY A 133 1.00 -8.79 0.30
CA GLY A 133 0.98 -7.47 0.88
C GLY A 133 -0.41 -6.96 1.20
N ILE A 134 -0.47 -5.78 1.81
CA ILE A 134 -1.72 -5.07 2.08
C ILE A 134 -1.96 -4.04 0.98
N LEU A 135 -3.04 -4.23 0.22
CA LEU A 135 -3.56 -3.26 -0.73
C LEU A 135 -4.69 -2.47 -0.05
N SER A 136 -4.61 -1.14 -0.15
CA SER A 136 -5.61 -0.21 0.33
C SER A 136 -6.18 0.57 -0.84
N ILE A 137 -7.49 0.42 -1.07
CA ILE A 137 -8.25 1.18 -2.05
C ILE A 137 -9.50 1.71 -1.35
N ARG A 138 -9.76 3.01 -1.45
CA ARG A 138 -10.91 3.68 -0.81
C ARG A 138 -11.00 3.47 0.71
N GLY A 139 -9.86 3.45 1.39
CA GLY A 139 -9.78 3.19 2.82
C GLY A 139 -10.08 1.74 3.23
N VAL A 140 -10.45 0.86 2.29
CA VAL A 140 -10.60 -0.58 2.53
C VAL A 140 -9.27 -1.26 2.33
N GLN A 141 -8.85 -2.09 3.29
CA GLN A 141 -7.59 -2.84 3.25
C GLN A 141 -7.87 -4.33 3.06
N ARG A 142 -7.15 -4.98 2.15
CA ARG A 142 -7.13 -6.44 1.99
C ARG A 142 -5.71 -6.92 1.80
N ARG A 143 -5.50 -8.19 2.15
CA ARG A 143 -4.28 -8.91 1.78
C ARG A 143 -4.43 -9.42 0.36
N GLU A 144 -3.47 -9.10 -0.49
CA GLU A 144 -3.41 -9.52 -1.88
C GLU A 144 -2.09 -10.23 -2.15
N THR A 145 -2.08 -11.07 -3.19
CA THR A 145 -0.90 -11.78 -3.67
C THR A 145 -0.63 -11.39 -5.12
N PHE A 146 0.60 -10.98 -5.38
CA PHE A 146 1.13 -10.70 -6.72
C PHE A 146 2.21 -11.72 -7.05
N ARG A 147 2.13 -12.31 -8.24
CA ARG A 147 3.19 -13.18 -8.76
C ARG A 147 4.23 -12.33 -9.47
N ILE A 148 5.48 -12.45 -9.04
CA ILE A 148 6.64 -11.87 -9.69
C ILE A 148 7.22 -12.89 -10.67
N ALA A 149 7.40 -12.48 -11.93
CA ALA A 149 8.05 -13.32 -12.94
C ALA A 149 9.54 -13.43 -12.67
N ALA A 150 10.12 -14.60 -12.97
CA ALA A 150 11.58 -14.76 -12.96
C ALA A 150 12.20 -13.88 -14.05
N ALA A 151 13.33 -13.25 -13.74
CA ALA A 151 13.98 -12.35 -14.66
C ALA A 151 14.66 -13.09 -15.82
N GLU A 152 14.60 -12.51 -17.00
CA GLU A 152 15.32 -12.99 -18.19
C GLU A 152 16.69 -12.31 -18.37
N CYS A 153 17.09 -11.45 -17.42
CA CYS A 153 18.33 -10.68 -17.45
C CYS A 153 19.11 -10.79 -16.14
N ALA A 154 20.42 -10.52 -16.19
CA ALA A 154 21.30 -10.61 -15.02
C ALA A 154 20.97 -9.58 -13.91
N ARG A 155 20.50 -8.39 -14.30
CA ARG A 155 20.16 -7.28 -13.41
C ARG A 155 18.70 -6.84 -13.60
N PRO A 156 17.73 -7.56 -13.01
CA PRO A 156 16.32 -7.15 -13.06
C PRO A 156 16.10 -5.76 -12.47
N GLY A 157 15.21 -4.99 -13.08
CA GLY A 157 14.95 -3.59 -12.74
C GLY A 157 15.92 -2.59 -13.38
N LEU A 158 17.14 -3.03 -13.74
CA LEU A 158 18.15 -2.17 -14.38
C LEU A 158 18.28 -2.45 -15.87
N ASP A 159 18.40 -3.71 -16.27
CA ASP A 159 18.55 -4.14 -17.67
C ASP A 159 17.20 -4.57 -18.28
N CYS A 160 16.36 -5.26 -17.51
CA CYS A 160 15.00 -5.68 -17.89
C CYS A 160 13.96 -5.27 -16.83
N ASP A 161 12.68 -5.32 -17.18
CA ASP A 161 11.60 -4.99 -16.26
C ASP A 161 11.40 -6.10 -15.23
N VAL A 162 11.10 -5.72 -13.99
CA VAL A 162 10.50 -6.64 -13.03
C VAL A 162 9.01 -6.68 -13.31
N ILE A 163 8.47 -7.86 -13.66
CA ILE A 163 7.07 -8.04 -14.02
C ILE A 163 6.31 -8.65 -12.84
N GLY A 164 5.27 -7.97 -12.37
CA GLY A 164 4.37 -8.45 -11.33
C GLY A 164 2.93 -8.51 -11.82
N GLU A 165 2.20 -9.57 -11.46
CA GLU A 165 0.78 -9.73 -11.83
C GLU A 165 -0.07 -10.16 -10.64
N GLY A 166 -1.27 -9.61 -10.50
CA GLY A 166 -2.18 -9.96 -9.41
C GLY A 166 -3.65 -9.78 -9.79
N ASP A 167 -4.52 -10.64 -9.28
CA ASP A 167 -5.97 -10.55 -9.47
C ASP A 167 -6.63 -9.96 -8.24
N VAL A 168 -7.23 -8.78 -8.39
CA VAL A 168 -7.92 -8.05 -7.34
C VAL A 168 -9.42 -8.07 -7.60
N ARG A 169 -10.23 -8.31 -6.57
CA ARG A 169 -11.70 -8.30 -6.67
C ARG A 169 -12.25 -6.94 -6.26
N ARG A 170 -12.78 -6.18 -7.20
CA ARG A 170 -13.25 -4.80 -6.94
C ARG A 170 -14.38 -4.73 -5.91
N SER A 171 -15.22 -5.76 -5.82
CA SER A 171 -16.28 -5.88 -4.80
C SER A 171 -15.74 -5.85 -3.38
N GLN A 172 -14.52 -6.34 -3.14
CA GLN A 172 -13.91 -6.34 -1.82
C GLN A 172 -13.49 -4.95 -1.33
N TYR A 173 -13.47 -3.96 -2.22
CA TYR A 173 -13.06 -2.57 -1.97
C TYR A 173 -14.23 -1.59 -2.12
N ALA A 174 -15.47 -2.08 -1.96
CA ALA A 174 -16.70 -1.28 -2.13
C ALA A 174 -16.83 -0.62 -3.52
N MET A 175 -16.22 -1.21 -4.56
CA MET A 175 -16.32 -0.75 -5.95
C MET A 175 -17.27 -1.62 -6.76
N ASP A 176 -18.44 -1.95 -6.19
CA ASP A 176 -19.41 -2.91 -6.71
C ASP A 176 -20.59 -2.29 -7.48
N ARG A 177 -20.72 -0.95 -7.51
CA ARG A 177 -21.81 -0.21 -8.19
C ARG A 177 -22.10 -0.67 -9.63
N TRP A 178 -21.09 -1.17 -10.33
CA TRP A 178 -21.18 -1.65 -11.72
C TRP A 178 -21.12 -3.18 -11.84
N SER A 179 -21.49 -3.95 -10.81
CA SER A 179 -21.50 -5.44 -10.75
C SER A 179 -22.23 -6.12 -11.91
N TYR A 180 -23.31 -5.52 -12.38
CA TYR A 180 -24.13 -5.99 -13.50
C TYR A 180 -23.49 -5.77 -14.88
N ALA A 181 -22.55 -4.82 -15.01
CA ALA A 181 -21.96 -4.44 -16.29
C ALA A 181 -20.48 -4.88 -16.42
N LEU A 182 -19.75 -4.93 -15.30
CA LEU A 182 -18.32 -5.24 -15.26
C LEU A 182 -18.06 -6.54 -14.50
N ALA A 183 -17.06 -7.30 -14.94
CA ALA A 183 -16.50 -8.40 -14.17
C ALA A 183 -15.98 -7.89 -12.81
N ASP A 184 -15.97 -8.78 -11.82
CA ASP A 184 -15.47 -8.44 -10.48
C ASP A 184 -13.94 -8.48 -10.39
N GLN A 185 -13.33 -9.39 -11.16
CA GLN A 185 -11.88 -9.55 -11.21
C GLN A 185 -11.23 -8.47 -12.08
N VAL A 186 -10.21 -7.83 -11.52
CA VAL A 186 -9.34 -6.86 -12.18
C VAL A 186 -7.93 -7.42 -12.09
N ARG A 187 -7.29 -7.66 -13.24
CA ARG A 187 -5.91 -8.12 -13.30
C ARG A 187 -4.99 -6.91 -13.37
N PHE A 188 -4.17 -6.73 -12.35
CA PHE A 188 -3.08 -5.76 -12.35
C PHE A 188 -1.84 -6.38 -13.00
N THR A 189 -1.13 -5.56 -13.77
CA THR A 189 0.19 -5.87 -14.33
C THR A 189 1.11 -4.70 -14.06
N LEU A 190 2.22 -4.98 -13.37
CA LEU A 190 3.24 -4.02 -13.02
C LEU A 190 4.50 -4.33 -13.83
N ARG A 191 5.10 -3.30 -14.42
CA ARG A 191 6.41 -3.37 -15.08
C ARG A 191 7.30 -2.34 -14.40
N ILE A 192 8.26 -2.80 -13.62
CA ILE A 192 9.01 -1.94 -12.70
C ILE A 192 10.49 -1.88 -13.10
N ARG A 193 11.01 -0.65 -13.13
CA ARG A 193 12.43 -0.32 -13.26
C ARG A 193 12.91 0.44 -12.04
N ALA A 194 14.19 0.27 -11.74
CA ALA A 194 14.89 0.99 -10.70
C ALA A 194 15.85 2.00 -11.32
N LEU A 195 16.15 3.04 -10.55
CA LEU A 195 17.29 3.90 -10.83
C LEU A 195 18.56 3.17 -10.40
N ASP A 196 19.62 3.34 -11.20
CA ASP A 196 20.93 2.84 -10.84
C ASP A 196 21.47 3.69 -9.68
N ALA A 197 21.83 3.03 -8.57
CA ALA A 197 22.48 3.68 -7.45
C ALA A 197 23.96 3.87 -7.82
N ARG A 198 24.27 5.01 -8.43
CA ARG A 198 25.65 5.40 -8.73
C ARG A 198 26.46 5.64 -7.46
#